data_AF-A0A7K9RVI7-F1
#
_entry.id   AF-A0A7K9RVI7-F1
#
_cell.length_a   1.000
_cell.length_b   1.000
_cell.length_c   1.000
_cell.angle_alpha   90.00
_cell.angle_beta   90.00
_cell.angle_gamma   90.00
#
_symmetry.space_group_name_H-M   'P 1'
#
loop_
_entity.id
_entity.type
_entity.pdbx_description
1 polymer ?
#
loop_
_entity_poly.entity_id
_entity_poly.type
_entity_poly.pdbx_seq_one_letter_code
_entity_poly.pdbx_strand_id
1 'polypeptide(L)'
;QAFLCVTSILSVAVFRDHLVLEDLVEEMKKQSPGLDFGPLQPDGQIAVQGSFPALRKLREFLLLKAKSLSEEDQREGKSHQRLRRKVQEHRGATEMKNSIGDTHRETQVVVLDTDIYHYMKSFHPKILQAADVVISGVTDGDITTVCIDSAGSTGAAQGLRAKRTIEIFSVKLQRILRKERICFKEPSRAEKQKYKQLCGRLKPRHPGVLLLPYDTHIDVVGTSACVFGFTEDLKR
;
A
#
# COMPACT_ATOMS: atom_id res chain seq x y z
N GLN A 1 15.93 -4.71 12.29
CA GLN A 1 15.69 -3.92 11.06
C GLN A 1 14.22 -3.50 11.03
N ALA A 2 13.91 -2.28 10.61
CA ALA A 2 12.53 -1.81 10.45
C ALA A 2 11.98 -2.23 9.08
N PHE A 3 10.69 -2.52 8.99
CA PHE A 3 9.99 -2.73 7.71
C PHE A 3 10.02 -1.44 6.89
N LEU A 4 9.88 -1.58 5.56
CA LEU A 4 9.93 -0.45 4.63
C LEU A 4 8.96 0.65 5.05
N CYS A 5 9.53 1.80 5.35
CA CYS A 5 8.83 3.04 5.61
C CYS A 5 9.35 4.06 4.60
N VAL A 6 8.45 4.69 3.85
CA VAL A 6 8.79 5.61 2.78
C VAL A 6 8.60 7.02 3.30
N THR A 7 9.61 7.86 3.07
CA THR A 7 9.49 9.30 3.28
C THR A 7 9.25 9.96 1.93
N SER A 8 8.16 10.72 1.82
CA SER A 8 7.80 11.51 0.64
C SER A 8 7.76 12.98 1.02
N ILE A 9 8.30 13.83 0.15
CA ILE A 9 8.12 15.29 0.25
C ILE A 9 6.86 15.63 -0.55
N LEU A 10 5.87 16.21 0.13
CA LEU A 10 4.62 16.64 -0.47
C LEU A 10 4.60 18.18 -0.53
N SER A 11 4.29 18.75 -1.68
CA SER A 11 3.93 20.17 -1.77
C SER A 11 2.42 20.32 -1.66
N VAL A 12 1.96 21.05 -0.66
CA VAL A 12 0.56 21.47 -0.50
C VAL A 12 0.34 22.92 -0.91
N ALA A 13 1.37 23.58 -1.47
CA ALA A 13 1.31 24.97 -1.89
C ALA A 13 0.18 25.26 -2.90
N VAL A 14 -0.21 24.26 -3.71
CA VAL A 14 -1.33 24.36 -4.67
C VAL A 14 -2.68 24.69 -4.00
N PHE A 15 -2.83 24.43 -2.71
CA PHE A 15 -4.05 24.71 -1.96
C PHE A 15 -4.05 26.10 -1.31
N ARG A 16 -2.92 26.81 -1.32
CA ARG A 16 -2.72 28.06 -0.56
C ARG A 16 -3.70 29.17 -0.93
N ASP A 17 -4.12 29.21 -2.19
CA ASP A 17 -5.04 30.23 -2.69
C ASP A 17 -6.50 29.99 -2.26
N HIS A 18 -6.81 28.78 -1.79
CA HIS A 18 -8.17 28.37 -1.44
C HIS A 18 -8.33 27.95 0.03
N LEU A 19 -7.25 27.53 0.71
CA LEU A 19 -7.28 26.94 2.04
C LEU A 19 -6.12 27.43 2.91
N VAL A 20 -6.36 27.50 4.22
CA VAL A 20 -5.29 27.63 5.23
C VAL A 20 -4.53 26.31 5.29
N LEU A 21 -3.21 26.36 5.00
CA LEU A 21 -2.40 25.15 4.86
C LEU A 21 -2.27 24.38 6.17
N GLU A 22 -2.24 25.08 7.29
CA GLU A 22 -2.19 24.50 8.64
C GLU A 22 -3.44 23.64 8.91
N ASP A 23 -4.62 24.14 8.55
CA ASP A 23 -5.89 23.41 8.72
C ASP A 23 -5.94 22.17 7.81
N LEU A 24 -5.46 22.30 6.57
CA LEU A 24 -5.34 21.16 5.65
C LEU A 24 -4.40 20.08 6.21
N VAL A 25 -3.27 20.47 6.81
CA VAL A 25 -2.33 19.54 7.44
C VAL A 25 -2.97 18.84 8.64
N GLU A 26 -3.72 19.54 9.47
CA GLU A 26 -4.46 18.91 10.59
C GLU A 26 -5.53 17.93 10.10
N GLU A 27 -6.23 18.26 9.02
CA GLU A 27 -7.18 17.33 8.40
C GLU A 27 -6.47 16.09 7.84
N MET A 28 -5.33 16.27 7.16
CA MET A 28 -4.49 15.17 6.64
C MET A 28 -4.07 14.22 7.77
N LYS A 29 -3.61 14.74 8.90
CA LYS A 29 -3.24 13.94 10.10
C LYS A 29 -4.43 13.14 10.62
N LYS A 30 -5.61 13.77 10.70
CA LYS A 30 -6.85 13.12 11.17
C LYS A 30 -7.30 12.00 10.24
N GLN A 31 -7.21 12.20 8.92
CA GLN A 31 -7.61 11.20 7.93
C GLN A 31 -6.58 10.08 7.75
N SER A 32 -5.31 10.34 8.08
CA SER A 32 -4.20 9.41 7.89
C SER A 32 -3.41 9.17 9.18
N PRO A 33 -4.01 8.57 10.23
CA PRO A 33 -3.33 8.30 11.51
C PRO A 33 -2.23 7.22 11.43
N GLY A 34 -1.93 6.73 10.23
CA GLY A 34 -0.84 5.81 9.94
C GLY A 34 0.36 6.46 9.26
N LEU A 35 0.36 7.78 9.13
CA LEU A 35 1.44 8.57 8.58
C LEU A 35 2.00 9.51 9.64
N ASP A 36 3.30 9.69 9.62
CA ASP A 36 4.01 10.67 10.43
C ASP A 36 4.28 11.91 9.57
N PHE A 37 3.87 13.07 10.08
CA PHE A 37 3.97 14.33 9.36
C PHE A 37 5.05 15.20 10.00
N GLY A 38 6.00 15.65 9.19
CA GLY A 38 7.00 16.63 9.56
C GLY A 38 6.43 18.05 9.64
N PRO A 39 7.28 19.03 9.97
CA PRO A 39 6.86 20.43 10.02
C PRO A 39 6.52 20.96 8.62
N LEU A 40 5.39 21.69 8.52
CA LEU A 40 5.03 22.46 7.32
C LEU A 40 6.06 23.57 7.11
N GLN A 41 6.71 23.55 5.96
CA GLN A 41 7.69 24.56 5.57
C GLN A 41 6.99 25.80 4.98
N PRO A 42 7.63 26.99 5.05
CA PRO A 42 7.05 28.23 4.51
C PRO A 42 6.75 28.19 3.00
N ASP A 43 7.46 27.36 2.24
CA ASP A 43 7.22 27.12 0.81
C ASP A 43 6.06 26.14 0.54
N GLY A 44 5.36 25.70 1.59
CA GLY A 44 4.23 24.78 1.50
C GLY A 44 4.66 23.31 1.32
N GLN A 45 5.92 22.98 1.59
CA GLN A 45 6.38 21.58 1.60
C GLN A 45 6.21 20.94 2.98
N ILE A 46 5.93 19.63 2.98
CA ILE A 46 5.86 18.83 4.20
C ILE A 46 6.45 17.44 3.93
N ALA A 47 7.33 16.97 4.82
CA ALA A 47 7.80 15.59 4.79
C ALA A 47 6.73 14.69 5.41
N VAL A 48 6.39 13.60 4.73
CA VAL A 48 5.41 12.61 5.20
C VAL A 48 6.04 11.23 5.14
N GLN A 49 6.00 10.53 6.26
CA GLN A 49 6.59 9.21 6.40
C GLN A 49 5.51 8.16 6.68
N GLY A 50 5.61 6.99 6.04
CA GLY A 50 4.76 5.86 6.36
C GLY A 50 4.78 4.74 5.33
N SER A 51 3.81 3.83 5.46
CA SER A 51 3.62 2.72 4.53
C SER A 51 3.15 3.19 3.14
N PHE A 52 3.49 2.45 2.08
CA PHE A 52 2.97 2.72 0.73
C PHE A 52 1.43 2.82 0.67
N PRO A 53 0.65 1.89 1.27
CA PRO A 53 -0.81 2.02 1.28
C PRO A 53 -1.33 3.28 1.97
N ALA A 54 -0.67 3.69 3.06
CA ALA A 54 -1.06 4.90 3.79
C ALA A 54 -0.78 6.17 2.95
N LEU A 55 0.39 6.25 2.30
CA LEU A 55 0.73 7.35 1.40
C LEU A 55 -0.21 7.43 0.19
N ARG A 56 -0.63 6.28 -0.36
CA ARG A 56 -1.62 6.23 -1.44
C ARG A 56 -2.97 6.79 -1.00
N LYS A 57 -3.45 6.44 0.19
CA LYS A 57 -4.71 6.99 0.75
C LYS A 57 -4.63 8.50 0.93
N LEU A 58 -3.49 9.01 1.42
CA LEU A 58 -3.26 10.45 1.51
C LEU A 58 -3.33 11.11 0.13
N ARG A 59 -2.71 10.53 -0.89
CA ARG A 59 -2.80 11.02 -2.27
C ARG A 59 -4.26 11.06 -2.77
N GLU A 60 -5.02 9.99 -2.55
CA GLU A 60 -6.43 9.92 -2.96
C GLU A 60 -7.28 10.99 -2.25
N PHE A 61 -7.06 11.22 -0.95
CA PHE A 61 -7.69 12.31 -0.20
C PHE A 61 -7.36 13.69 -0.78
N LEU A 62 -6.09 13.97 -1.06
CA LEU A 62 -5.66 15.26 -1.61
C LEU A 62 -6.22 15.50 -3.01
N LEU A 63 -6.32 14.46 -3.84
CA LEU A 63 -6.96 14.55 -5.17
C LEU A 63 -8.45 14.87 -5.06
N LEU A 64 -9.16 14.30 -4.08
CA LEU A 64 -10.56 14.63 -3.82
C LEU A 64 -10.73 16.09 -3.37
N LYS A 65 -9.85 16.57 -2.48
CA LYS A 65 -9.82 17.98 -2.06
C LYS A 65 -9.57 18.93 -3.22
N ALA A 66 -8.62 18.62 -4.10
CA ALA A 66 -8.35 19.45 -5.27
C ALA A 66 -9.55 19.52 -6.23
N LYS A 67 -10.26 18.39 -6.41
CA LYS A 67 -11.47 18.34 -7.24
C LYS A 67 -12.63 19.17 -6.66
N SER A 68 -12.85 19.12 -5.33
CA SER A 68 -13.93 19.89 -4.72
C SER A 68 -13.74 21.40 -4.90
N LEU A 69 -12.50 21.88 -4.82
CA LEU A 69 -12.17 23.29 -5.02
C LEU A 69 -12.43 23.72 -6.49
N SER A 70 -12.07 22.88 -7.46
CA SER A 70 -12.32 23.16 -8.88
C SER A 70 -13.81 23.20 -9.25
N GLU A 71 -14.67 22.46 -8.54
CA GLU A 71 -16.12 22.50 -8.76
C GLU A 71 -16.77 23.74 -8.12
N GLU A 72 -16.20 24.27 -7.04
CA GLU A 72 -16.69 25.46 -6.34
C GLU A 72 -16.45 26.73 -7.18
N ASP A 73 -15.26 26.86 -7.77
CA ASP A 73 -14.93 27.93 -8.74
C ASP A 73 -15.86 27.90 -9.98
N GLN A 74 -16.32 26.72 -10.41
CA GLN A 74 -17.25 26.58 -11.53
C GLN A 74 -18.71 26.91 -11.20
N ARG A 75 -19.09 26.93 -9.91
CA ARG A 75 -20.45 27.31 -9.48
C ARG A 75 -20.56 28.81 -9.24
N GLU A 76 -19.50 29.47 -8.80
CA GLU A 76 -19.47 30.94 -8.66
C GLU A 76 -19.34 31.66 -10.02
N GLY A 77 -18.72 31.03 -11.02
CA GLY A 77 -18.61 31.57 -12.39
C GLY A 77 -19.89 31.51 -13.25
N LYS A 78 -21.02 31.00 -12.73
CA LYS A 78 -22.30 30.89 -13.45
C LYS A 78 -23.37 31.83 -12.93
N SER A 79 -23.00 33.08 -12.63
CA SER A 79 -23.94 34.19 -12.57
C SER A 79 -23.75 35.10 -13.79
N HIS A 80 -24.82 35.31 -14.55
CA HIS A 80 -24.94 36.20 -15.72
C HIS A 80 -24.50 35.65 -17.09
N GLN A 81 -25.40 34.95 -17.78
CA GLN A 81 -25.97 35.47 -19.04
C GLN A 81 -27.14 34.61 -19.53
N ARG A 82 -28.35 35.14 -19.33
CA ARG A 82 -29.54 34.77 -20.10
C ARG A 82 -29.60 35.74 -21.28
N LEU A 83 -29.30 35.31 -22.50
CA LEU A 83 -29.87 35.93 -23.70
C LEU A 83 -30.01 34.95 -24.88
N ARG A 84 -31.26 34.51 -25.06
CA ARG A 84 -32.00 34.12 -26.28
C ARG A 84 -31.25 33.60 -27.53
N ARG A 85 -31.65 32.37 -27.89
CA ARG A 85 -32.08 31.85 -29.23
C ARG A 85 -31.19 32.13 -30.45
N LYS A 86 -30.73 31.06 -31.10
CA LYS A 86 -31.21 30.65 -32.43
C LYS A 86 -30.88 29.19 -32.77
N VAL A 87 -31.88 28.54 -33.33
CA VAL A 87 -31.88 27.22 -33.99
C VAL A 87 -31.23 27.38 -35.36
N GLN A 88 -30.27 26.52 -35.71
CA GLN A 88 -30.19 25.94 -37.05
C GLN A 88 -29.28 24.70 -37.08
N GLU A 89 -29.83 23.65 -37.67
CA GLU A 89 -29.23 22.34 -37.94
C GLU A 89 -28.11 22.44 -38.99
N HIS A 90 -27.11 21.56 -38.93
CA HIS A 90 -26.71 20.75 -40.09
C HIS A 90 -25.76 19.59 -39.69
N ARG A 91 -26.28 18.38 -39.93
CA ARG A 91 -25.64 17.14 -40.41
C ARG A 91 -24.09 17.02 -40.40
N GLY A 92 -23.64 15.90 -39.83
CA GLY A 92 -22.70 15.01 -40.53
C GLY A 92 -21.47 14.57 -39.75
N ALA A 93 -21.53 13.41 -39.08
CA ALA A 93 -20.46 12.40 -39.02
C ALA A 93 -20.93 11.25 -38.12
N THR A 94 -21.66 10.31 -38.72
CA THR A 94 -21.75 8.95 -38.20
C THR A 94 -20.41 8.29 -38.50
N GLU A 95 -19.58 8.02 -37.49
CA GLU A 95 -18.53 7.02 -37.64
C GLU A 95 -18.17 6.36 -36.31
N MET A 96 -18.45 5.06 -36.31
CA MET A 96 -17.81 3.98 -35.58
C MET A 96 -17.80 4.00 -34.04
N LYS A 97 -18.83 3.32 -33.53
CA LYS A 97 -18.68 2.33 -32.46
C LYS A 97 -17.35 1.56 -32.62
N ASN A 98 -16.38 1.85 -31.76
CA ASN A 98 -15.36 0.87 -31.41
C ASN A 98 -15.83 0.14 -30.15
N SER A 99 -16.77 -0.78 -30.37
CA SER A 99 -16.86 -1.99 -29.58
C SER A 99 -15.63 -2.84 -29.90
N ILE A 100 -14.56 -2.65 -29.14
CA ILE A 100 -13.56 -3.69 -28.95
C ILE A 100 -13.90 -4.27 -27.58
N GLY A 101 -14.48 -5.48 -27.61
CA GLY A 101 -14.72 -6.26 -26.42
C GLY A 101 -13.39 -6.57 -25.77
N ASP A 102 -13.05 -5.82 -24.73
CA ASP A 102 -12.19 -6.32 -23.69
C ASP A 102 -13.10 -6.54 -22.49
N THR A 103 -13.25 -7.81 -22.11
CA THR A 103 -13.93 -8.18 -20.87
C THR A 103 -13.20 -7.40 -19.78
N HIS A 104 -13.80 -6.30 -19.29
CA HIS A 104 -13.16 -5.30 -18.45
C HIS A 104 -12.80 -5.93 -17.09
N ARG A 105 -11.71 -6.71 -17.07
CA ARG A 105 -11.13 -7.28 -15.86
C ARG A 105 -10.52 -6.12 -15.12
N GLU A 106 -11.22 -5.67 -14.10
CA GLU A 106 -10.73 -4.61 -13.25
C GLU A 106 -9.66 -5.19 -12.31
N THR A 107 -8.40 -5.00 -12.67
CA THR A 107 -7.25 -5.42 -11.88
C THR A 107 -6.93 -4.36 -10.83
N GLN A 108 -7.02 -4.73 -9.54
CA GLN A 108 -6.55 -3.89 -8.44
C GLN A 108 -5.10 -4.23 -8.10
N VAL A 109 -4.31 -3.22 -7.76
CA VAL A 109 -2.89 -3.40 -7.40
C VAL A 109 -2.62 -2.84 -6.00
N VAL A 110 -1.87 -3.61 -5.20
CA VAL A 110 -1.35 -3.22 -3.88
C VAL A 110 0.16 -3.42 -3.87
N VAL A 111 0.89 -2.46 -3.31
CA VAL A 111 2.35 -2.55 -3.13
C VAL A 111 2.65 -2.74 -1.65
N LEU A 112 3.40 -3.79 -1.32
CA LEU A 112 3.71 -4.22 0.04
C LEU A 112 5.21 -4.35 0.25
N ASP A 113 5.66 -4.23 1.49
CA ASP A 113 6.94 -4.76 1.93
C ASP A 113 6.96 -6.30 1.74
N THR A 114 8.05 -6.84 1.18
CA THR A 114 8.19 -8.26 0.85
C THR A 114 8.06 -9.17 2.08
N ASP A 115 8.63 -8.78 3.21
CA ASP A 115 8.57 -9.57 4.43
C ASP A 115 7.14 -9.59 4.99
N ILE A 116 6.42 -8.46 4.90
CA ILE A 116 4.99 -8.40 5.26
C ILE A 116 4.17 -9.31 4.35
N TYR A 117 4.39 -9.29 3.04
CA TYR A 117 3.69 -10.17 2.10
C TYR A 117 3.95 -11.65 2.43
N HIS A 118 5.21 -12.04 2.65
CA HIS A 118 5.55 -13.41 3.03
C HIS A 118 4.92 -13.81 4.38
N TYR A 119 4.91 -12.90 5.36
CA TYR A 119 4.26 -13.16 6.65
C TYR A 119 2.75 -13.36 6.50
N MET A 120 2.07 -12.53 5.71
CA MET A 120 0.64 -12.70 5.38
C MET A 120 0.39 -14.05 4.70
N LYS A 121 1.20 -14.41 3.71
CA LYS A 121 1.07 -15.68 2.98
C LYS A 121 1.22 -16.90 3.90
N SER A 122 2.14 -16.85 4.86
CA SER A 122 2.40 -17.98 5.77
C SER A 122 1.41 -18.09 6.92
N PHE A 123 1.03 -16.98 7.56
CA PHE A 123 0.24 -17.01 8.80
C PHE A 123 -1.21 -16.57 8.64
N HIS A 124 -1.52 -15.83 7.58
CA HIS A 124 -2.84 -15.30 7.31
C HIS A 124 -3.26 -15.52 5.85
N PRO A 125 -3.17 -16.76 5.31
CA PRO A 125 -3.43 -17.02 3.89
C PRO A 125 -4.84 -16.62 3.47
N LYS A 126 -5.81 -16.67 4.40
CA LYS A 126 -7.20 -16.22 4.18
C LYS A 126 -7.31 -14.74 3.79
N ILE A 127 -6.33 -13.89 4.12
CA ILE A 127 -6.32 -12.48 3.71
C ILE A 127 -5.94 -12.34 2.22
N LEU A 128 -5.18 -13.31 1.70
CA LEU A 128 -4.78 -13.39 0.29
C LEU A 128 -5.67 -14.38 -0.49
N GLN A 129 -6.81 -14.76 0.06
CA GLN A 129 -7.81 -15.60 -0.58
C GLN A 129 -9.14 -14.86 -0.52
N ALA A 130 -9.79 -14.69 -1.67
CA ALA A 130 -11.14 -14.17 -1.73
C ALA A 130 -11.89 -14.89 -2.85
N ALA A 131 -13.20 -15.09 -2.66
CA ALA A 131 -14.04 -15.72 -3.66
C ALA A 131 -14.10 -14.85 -4.92
N ASP A 132 -14.07 -15.49 -6.10
CA ASP A 132 -14.21 -14.85 -7.41
C ASP A 132 -13.10 -13.84 -7.78
N VAL A 133 -11.95 -13.90 -7.08
CA VAL A 133 -10.75 -13.13 -7.38
C VAL A 133 -9.49 -13.97 -7.35
N VAL A 134 -8.58 -13.67 -8.27
CA VAL A 134 -7.24 -14.27 -8.32
C VAL A 134 -6.25 -13.25 -7.75
N ILE A 135 -5.52 -13.65 -6.71
CA ILE A 135 -4.51 -12.81 -6.07
C ILE A 135 -3.14 -13.40 -6.38
N SER A 136 -2.28 -12.61 -7.03
CA SER A 136 -0.91 -12.98 -7.38
C SER A 136 0.07 -11.91 -6.90
N GLY A 137 1.32 -12.30 -6.63
CA GLY A 137 2.35 -11.39 -6.13
C GLY A 137 3.66 -11.55 -6.90
N VAL A 138 4.22 -10.43 -7.35
CA VAL A 138 5.53 -10.33 -7.99
C VAL A 138 6.46 -9.58 -7.05
N THR A 139 7.52 -10.25 -6.61
CA THR A 139 8.52 -9.68 -5.69
C THR A 139 9.68 -9.09 -6.49
N ASP A 140 10.04 -7.85 -6.16
CA ASP A 140 11.21 -7.13 -6.65
C ASP A 140 11.96 -6.55 -5.44
N GLY A 141 13.02 -7.27 -5.03
CA GLY A 141 13.77 -6.96 -3.82
C GLY A 141 12.90 -6.87 -2.57
N ASP A 142 12.95 -5.72 -1.90
CA ASP A 142 12.23 -5.47 -0.64
C ASP A 142 10.74 -5.14 -0.84
N ILE A 143 10.27 -5.06 -2.10
CA ILE A 143 8.90 -4.73 -2.45
C ILE A 143 8.22 -5.92 -3.13
N THR A 144 6.95 -6.16 -2.80
CA THR A 144 6.09 -7.08 -3.54
C THR A 144 4.86 -6.36 -4.06
N THR A 145 4.66 -6.43 -5.38
CA THR A 145 3.46 -5.95 -6.06
C THR A 145 2.43 -7.08 -6.11
N VAL A 146 1.28 -6.87 -5.47
CA VAL A 146 0.16 -7.81 -5.42
C VAL A 146 -0.92 -7.37 -6.40
N CYS A 147 -1.18 -8.19 -7.40
CA CYS A 147 -2.26 -8.02 -8.38
C CYS A 147 -3.49 -8.81 -7.93
N ILE A 148 -4.67 -8.19 -8.04
CA ILE A 148 -5.95 -8.73 -7.66
C ILE A 148 -6.86 -8.65 -8.88
N ASP A 149 -6.98 -9.77 -9.58
CA ASP A 149 -7.76 -9.88 -10.80
C ASP A 149 -9.15 -10.38 -10.49
N SER A 150 -10.16 -9.63 -10.96
CA SER A 150 -11.56 -9.92 -10.72
C SER A 150 -12.29 -10.21 -12.04
N ALA A 151 -13.20 -11.19 -12.03
CA ALA A 151 -14.04 -11.49 -13.19
C ALA A 151 -15.48 -11.01 -12.95
N GLY A 152 -16.02 -10.22 -13.88
CA GLY A 152 -17.41 -9.73 -13.82
C GLY A 152 -17.64 -8.60 -12.80
N SER A 153 -18.86 -8.06 -12.79
CA SER A 153 -19.23 -6.90 -11.95
C SER A 153 -19.27 -7.23 -10.45
N THR A 154 -19.69 -8.45 -10.09
CA THR A 154 -19.61 -8.97 -8.71
C THR A 154 -18.17 -9.14 -8.26
N GLY A 155 -17.29 -9.60 -9.16
CA GLY A 155 -15.86 -9.71 -8.93
C GLY A 155 -15.23 -8.35 -8.63
N ALA A 156 -15.56 -7.29 -9.37
CA ALA A 156 -14.96 -5.96 -9.18
C ALA A 156 -15.13 -5.44 -7.74
N ALA A 157 -16.33 -5.58 -7.17
CA ALA A 157 -16.60 -5.21 -5.78
C ALA A 157 -15.79 -6.07 -4.79
N GLN A 158 -15.62 -7.36 -5.08
CA GLN A 158 -14.80 -8.26 -4.27
C GLN A 158 -13.31 -7.92 -4.37
N GLY A 159 -12.80 -7.59 -5.55
CA GLY A 159 -11.43 -7.13 -5.76
C GLY A 159 -11.12 -5.89 -4.95
N LEU A 160 -12.03 -4.91 -4.92
CA LEU A 160 -11.87 -3.71 -4.11
C LEU A 160 -11.89 -4.01 -2.60
N ARG A 161 -12.75 -4.94 -2.16
CA ARG A 161 -12.78 -5.41 -0.75
C ARG A 161 -11.51 -6.14 -0.37
N ALA A 162 -11.00 -7.02 -1.23
CA ALA A 162 -9.76 -7.76 -1.03
C ALA A 162 -8.58 -6.80 -0.93
N LYS A 163 -8.47 -5.85 -1.87
CA LYS A 163 -7.47 -4.78 -1.85
C LYS A 163 -7.47 -4.04 -0.51
N ARG A 164 -8.63 -3.54 -0.08
CA ARG A 164 -8.78 -2.80 1.17
C ARG A 164 -8.39 -3.63 2.39
N THR A 165 -8.77 -4.91 2.40
CA THR A 165 -8.44 -5.85 3.47
C THR A 165 -6.94 -6.06 3.58
N ILE A 166 -6.27 -6.29 2.45
CA ILE A 166 -4.81 -6.45 2.36
C ILE A 166 -4.10 -5.18 2.85
N GLU A 167 -4.51 -4.00 2.39
CA GLU A 167 -3.90 -2.72 2.78
C GLU A 167 -4.08 -2.40 4.28
N ILE A 168 -5.26 -2.65 4.86
CA ILE A 168 -5.49 -2.43 6.29
C ILE A 168 -4.63 -3.40 7.11
N PHE A 169 -4.58 -4.66 6.68
CA PHE A 169 -3.84 -5.69 7.41
C PHE A 169 -2.32 -5.47 7.32
N SER A 170 -1.81 -5.04 6.17
CA SER A 170 -0.39 -4.75 5.99
C SER A 170 0.08 -3.61 6.89
N VAL A 171 -0.69 -2.52 7.01
CA VAL A 171 -0.41 -1.42 7.95
C VAL A 171 -0.37 -1.91 9.39
N LYS A 172 -1.28 -2.81 9.78
CA LYS A 172 -1.29 -3.42 11.11
C LYS A 172 -0.02 -4.26 11.34
N LEU A 173 0.36 -5.10 10.37
CA LEU A 173 1.55 -5.94 10.46
C LEU A 173 2.83 -5.10 10.56
N GLN A 174 2.95 -4.04 9.77
CA GLN A 174 4.11 -3.14 9.80
C GLN A 174 4.37 -2.56 11.20
N ARG A 175 3.32 -2.33 11.99
CA ARG A 175 3.44 -1.82 13.36
C ARG A 175 3.94 -2.87 14.35
N ILE A 176 3.43 -4.10 14.24
CA ILE A 176 3.62 -5.15 15.26
C ILE A 176 4.81 -6.07 14.99
N LEU A 177 5.17 -6.26 13.71
CA LEU A 177 6.23 -7.17 13.34
C LEU A 177 7.59 -6.52 13.63
N ARG A 178 8.59 -7.38 13.84
CA ARG A 178 10.01 -7.07 13.96
C ARG A 178 10.79 -8.04 13.09
N LYS A 179 11.95 -7.57 12.62
CA LYS A 179 12.88 -8.32 11.80
C LYS A 179 14.26 -8.32 12.46
N GLU A 180 14.81 -9.50 12.68
CA GLU A 180 16.18 -9.72 13.12
C GLU A 180 16.93 -10.56 12.10
N ARG A 181 18.20 -10.21 11.84
CA ARG A 181 19.03 -10.87 10.85
C ARG A 181 20.11 -11.69 11.53
N ILE A 182 20.16 -12.98 11.22
CA ILE A 182 21.21 -13.89 11.69
C ILE A 182 22.21 -14.09 10.55
N CYS A 183 23.37 -13.45 10.64
CA CYS A 183 24.44 -13.59 9.64
C CYS A 183 25.20 -14.90 9.84
N PHE A 184 25.55 -15.58 8.74
CA PHE A 184 26.51 -16.68 8.79
C PHE A 184 27.91 -16.11 9.04
N LYS A 185 28.71 -16.74 9.91
CA LYS A 185 30.08 -16.28 10.18
C LYS A 185 30.99 -16.46 8.96
N GLU A 186 30.73 -17.52 8.21
CA GLU A 186 31.36 -17.87 6.95
C GLU A 186 30.26 -18.29 5.95
N PRO A 187 30.37 -17.92 4.66
CA PRO A 187 29.41 -18.33 3.64
C PRO A 187 29.58 -19.82 3.24
N SER A 188 29.96 -20.69 4.18
CA SER A 188 30.17 -22.11 3.93
C SER A 188 28.85 -22.87 3.87
N ARG A 189 28.76 -23.89 3.00
CA ARG A 189 27.60 -24.78 2.91
C ARG A 189 27.31 -25.49 4.24
N ALA A 190 28.36 -25.82 4.98
CA ALA A 190 28.25 -26.47 6.28
C ALA A 190 27.58 -25.57 7.33
N GLU A 191 27.95 -24.29 7.37
CA GLU A 191 27.34 -23.34 8.30
C GLU A 191 25.89 -23.02 7.94
N LYS A 192 25.59 -22.81 6.64
CA LYS A 192 24.20 -22.67 6.15
C LYS A 192 23.33 -23.84 6.60
N GLN A 193 23.84 -25.07 6.44
CA GLN A 193 23.13 -26.28 6.82
C GLN A 193 22.95 -26.39 8.35
N LYS A 194 23.95 -26.02 9.13
CA LYS A 194 23.88 -25.97 10.59
C LYS A 194 22.75 -25.06 11.07
N TYR A 195 22.70 -23.81 10.58
CA TYR A 195 21.63 -22.89 10.95
C TYR A 195 20.26 -23.38 10.46
N LYS A 196 20.15 -23.92 9.25
CA LYS A 196 18.90 -24.49 8.75
C LYS A 196 18.38 -25.61 9.65
N GLN A 197 19.25 -26.49 10.13
CA GLN A 197 18.89 -27.57 11.07
C GLN A 197 18.47 -27.02 12.43
N LEU A 198 19.22 -26.08 12.99
CA LEU A 198 18.90 -25.44 14.27
C LEU A 198 17.54 -24.73 14.20
N CYS A 199 17.34 -23.89 13.18
CA CYS A 199 16.07 -23.22 12.96
C CYS A 199 14.92 -24.21 12.77
N GLY A 200 15.13 -25.31 12.04
CA GLY A 200 14.14 -26.39 11.88
C GLY A 200 13.72 -27.03 13.21
N ARG A 201 14.66 -27.22 14.14
CA ARG A 201 14.38 -27.75 15.49
C ARG A 201 13.64 -26.74 16.36
N LEU A 202 13.92 -25.45 16.20
CA LEU A 202 13.29 -24.38 16.99
C LEU A 202 11.92 -23.97 16.45
N LYS A 203 11.68 -24.11 15.15
CA LYS A 203 10.46 -23.64 14.49
C LYS A 203 9.15 -24.15 15.13
N PRO A 204 9.02 -25.43 15.56
CA PRO A 204 7.82 -25.91 16.25
C PRO A 204 7.55 -25.22 17.59
N ARG A 205 8.61 -24.78 18.30
CA ARG A 205 8.50 -24.04 19.57
C ARG A 205 8.13 -22.57 19.37
N HIS A 206 8.38 -22.04 18.18
CA HIS A 206 8.15 -20.65 17.80
C HIS A 206 7.23 -20.58 16.55
N PRO A 207 5.95 -20.98 16.68
CA PRO A 207 5.06 -21.07 15.54
C PRO A 207 4.83 -19.72 14.86
N GLY A 208 4.85 -18.59 15.59
CA GLY A 208 4.64 -17.24 15.07
C GLY A 208 5.84 -16.57 14.38
N VAL A 209 6.94 -17.29 14.15
CA VAL A 209 8.15 -16.76 13.51
C VAL A 209 8.27 -17.21 12.05
N LEU A 210 8.26 -16.29 11.10
CA LEU A 210 8.66 -16.56 9.72
C LEU A 210 10.18 -16.58 9.63
N LEU A 211 10.72 -17.57 8.94
CA LEU A 211 12.14 -17.69 8.64
C LEU A 211 12.35 -17.55 7.13
N LEU A 212 13.14 -16.56 6.74
CA LEU A 212 13.47 -16.26 5.35
C LEU A 212 14.96 -16.52 5.13
N PRO A 213 15.34 -17.68 4.57
CA PRO A 213 16.73 -18.02 4.34
C PRO A 213 17.27 -17.29 3.09
N TYR A 214 18.46 -16.70 3.23
CA TYR A 214 19.24 -16.08 2.15
C TYR A 214 20.63 -16.71 2.07
N ASP A 215 21.41 -16.30 1.08
CA ASP A 215 22.76 -16.83 0.89
C ASP A 215 23.77 -16.38 1.94
N THR A 216 23.54 -15.26 2.62
CA THR A 216 24.47 -14.71 3.61
C THR A 216 23.91 -14.71 5.03
N HIS A 217 22.61 -14.93 5.18
CA HIS A 217 21.92 -14.80 6.46
C HIS A 217 20.57 -15.51 6.46
N ILE A 218 19.93 -15.56 7.63
CA ILE A 218 18.52 -15.88 7.78
C ILE A 218 17.83 -14.67 8.42
N ASP A 219 16.79 -14.17 7.77
CA ASP A 219 15.93 -13.15 8.36
C ASP A 219 14.82 -13.83 9.18
N VAL A 220 14.67 -13.38 10.42
CA VAL A 220 13.69 -13.84 11.41
C VAL A 220 12.63 -12.76 11.57
N VAL A 221 11.40 -13.07 11.17
CA VAL A 221 10.30 -12.10 11.11
C VAL A 221 9.16 -12.58 12.01
N GLY A 222 8.69 -11.74 12.91
CA GLY A 222 7.59 -12.08 13.83
C GLY A 222 7.23 -10.93 14.75
N THR A 223 6.32 -11.13 15.70
CA THR A 223 6.12 -10.12 16.76
C THR A 223 7.39 -9.96 17.60
N SER A 224 7.54 -8.83 18.30
CA SER A 224 8.71 -8.60 19.16
C SER A 224 8.96 -9.74 20.16
N ALA A 225 7.91 -10.28 20.77
CA ALA A 225 8.01 -11.40 21.70
C ALA A 225 8.45 -12.71 21.01
N CYS A 226 7.89 -12.98 19.82
CA CYS A 226 8.24 -14.17 19.05
C CYS A 226 9.69 -14.15 18.55
N VAL A 227 10.14 -13.01 18.01
CA VAL A 227 11.51 -12.85 17.51
C VAL A 227 12.50 -13.00 18.66
N PHE A 228 12.27 -12.29 19.78
CA PHE A 228 13.13 -12.38 20.96
C PHE A 228 13.22 -13.80 21.51
N GLY A 229 12.07 -14.49 21.67
CA GLY A 229 12.05 -15.86 22.16
C GLY A 229 12.82 -16.83 21.26
N PHE A 230 12.69 -16.68 19.93
CA PHE A 230 13.40 -17.52 18.98
C PHE A 230 14.91 -17.27 19.00
N THR A 231 15.33 -16.00 19.07
CA THR A 231 16.75 -15.64 19.00
C THR A 231 17.48 -15.99 20.29
N GLU A 232 16.82 -15.93 21.44
CA GLU A 232 17.35 -16.44 22.72
C GLU A 232 17.51 -17.96 22.70
N ASP A 233 16.51 -18.71 22.21
CA ASP A 233 16.60 -20.16 22.08
C ASP A 233 17.68 -20.60 21.06
N LEU A 234 18.01 -19.76 20.08
CA LEU A 234 19.07 -20.02 19.10
C LEU A 234 20.48 -19.82 19.68
N LYS A 235 20.63 -18.96 20.69
CA LYS A 235 21.91 -18.70 21.38
C LYS A 235 22.25 -19.76 22.42
N ARG A 236 21.26 -20.51 22.89
CA ARG A 236 21.42 -21.62 23.85
C ARG A 236 21.95 -22.87 23.18
#